data_AF-A0A520GD28-F1
#
_entry.id   AF-A0A520GD28-F1
#
_cell.length_a   1.000
_cell.length_b   1.000
_cell.length_c   1.000
_cell.angle_alpha   90.00
_cell.angle_beta   90.00
_cell.angle_gamma   90.00
#
_symmetry.space_group_name_H-M   'P 1'
#
loop_
_entity.id
_entity.type
_entity.pdbx_description
1 polymer ?
#
loop_
_entity_poly.entity_id
_entity_poly.type
_entity_poly.pdbx_seq_one_letter_code
_entity_poly.pdbx_strand_id
1 'polypeptide(L)'
;MPRLTPSSRLHRPSRHWLRTACATLLIASQLATAPRTRAQLLPGLGDGGEMTAAAERHLGDQIARELYRDPDYIDDPVLVEYVQDIWQRLLAAARVRGELTPELDERFAWTVLLGRDRSINAFALPGGYLGVHLGLIAVTGSRDELATVLGHELSHVTQRHIARMMAKQSKQVPLMLAGMILGAIAASKSRNSDAGQALLMGSQAAFMQNQLSFSRDMEREADRVGFGVMTQAGYAPQGAAAMFEKLQYASRLNDNGSYPYLRSHPLNSERISDMQGRFQFKAGVAPVMPLMMDHAMIAARARVLSRPGVDVLRLWIDAASSGEFARSSPAQQAGTLYAAALAANELRDFKNARALAQRLVVRAADDAPAARLARLLSAEIELAADAGPKAAALLDPKAKDRPEMLLAAQVAVATRNPAPMVAPLRDWVAGHPRDATAWRVLANLYGSQNDTLRAVRADAEANAAVLDYPAARDRLKAAQELMRKSAAGQGSVPIDHYEASIIDTRARAMEVLVREQAAEQPLR
;
A
#
# COMPACT_ATOMS: atom_id res chain seq x y z
N MET A 1 39.87 88.31 -65.83
CA MET A 1 40.24 86.89 -65.64
C MET A 1 40.27 86.58 -64.13
N PRO A 2 39.89 85.39 -63.63
CA PRO A 2 38.64 84.65 -63.82
C PRO A 2 37.88 84.32 -62.49
N ARG A 3 36.56 84.13 -62.65
CA ARG A 3 35.61 83.16 -62.05
C ARG A 3 35.59 82.85 -60.54
N LEU A 4 34.40 83.05 -59.95
CA LEU A 4 33.88 82.33 -58.79
C LEU A 4 32.44 81.86 -59.08
N THR A 5 32.19 80.55 -58.95
CA THR A 5 30.88 79.96 -58.67
C THR A 5 31.08 78.78 -57.70
N PRO A 6 30.24 78.61 -56.66
CA PRO A 6 30.33 77.46 -55.77
C PRO A 6 29.43 76.32 -56.26
N SER A 7 29.94 75.09 -56.18
CA SER A 7 29.17 73.86 -56.40
C SER A 7 28.90 73.16 -55.07
N SER A 8 27.63 72.86 -54.81
CA SER A 8 27.15 72.05 -53.69
C SER A 8 27.38 70.56 -53.95
N ARG A 9 28.12 69.86 -53.07
CA ARG A 9 28.19 68.39 -53.04
C ARG A 9 27.26 67.83 -51.96
N LEU A 10 26.23 67.11 -52.39
CA LEU A 10 25.40 66.25 -51.53
C LEU A 10 26.24 65.05 -51.03
N HIS A 11 26.37 64.92 -49.72
CA HIS A 11 26.92 63.72 -49.07
C HIS A 11 25.87 62.60 -49.04
N ARG A 12 26.20 61.44 -49.59
CA ARG A 12 25.43 60.21 -49.40
C ARG A 12 25.65 59.68 -47.97
N PRO A 13 24.60 59.30 -47.21
CA PRO A 13 24.79 58.70 -45.91
C PRO A 13 25.42 57.31 -46.02
N SER A 14 26.37 57.05 -45.14
CA SER A 14 27.20 55.85 -45.07
C SER A 14 26.39 54.59 -44.78
N ARG A 15 26.64 53.52 -45.56
CA ARG A 15 26.07 52.16 -45.48
C ARG A 15 26.31 51.40 -44.15
N HIS A 16 26.89 52.03 -43.13
CA HIS A 16 27.23 51.40 -41.87
C HIS A 16 26.05 51.32 -40.87
N TRP A 17 25.12 52.27 -40.92
CA TRP A 17 23.96 52.33 -40.00
C TRP A 17 22.91 51.25 -40.28
N LEU A 18 22.75 50.84 -41.55
CA LEU A 18 21.84 49.74 -41.93
C LEU A 18 22.38 48.37 -41.51
N ARG A 19 23.71 48.22 -41.40
CA ARG A 19 24.35 46.96 -40.98
C ARG A 19 24.29 46.77 -39.47
N THR A 20 24.43 47.84 -38.70
CA THR A 20 24.30 47.78 -37.23
C THR A 20 22.85 47.58 -36.79
N ALA A 21 21.88 48.23 -37.46
CA ALA A 21 20.46 48.02 -37.17
C ALA A 21 19.97 46.59 -37.46
N CYS A 22 20.43 45.96 -38.55
CA CYS A 22 20.12 44.56 -38.85
C CYS A 22 20.77 43.57 -37.87
N ALA A 23 21.98 43.86 -37.37
CA ALA A 23 22.65 43.00 -36.39
C ALA A 23 21.94 43.00 -35.03
N THR A 24 21.44 44.15 -34.57
CA THR A 24 20.67 44.25 -33.31
C THR A 24 19.28 43.58 -33.40
N LEU A 25 18.61 43.64 -34.56
CA LEU A 25 17.34 42.94 -34.79
C LEU A 25 17.50 41.41 -34.85
N LEU A 26 18.62 40.91 -35.40
CA LEU A 26 18.93 39.48 -35.41
C LEU A 26 19.24 38.94 -34.01
N ILE A 27 19.97 39.68 -33.17
CA ILE A 27 20.27 39.27 -31.79
C ILE A 27 19.01 39.33 -30.90
N ALA A 28 18.16 40.35 -31.06
CA ALA A 28 16.90 40.46 -30.32
C ALA A 28 15.89 39.35 -30.69
N SER A 29 15.90 38.87 -31.94
CA SER A 29 15.05 37.75 -32.38
C SER A 29 15.46 36.38 -31.83
N GLN A 30 16.69 36.22 -31.32
CA GLN A 30 17.16 34.96 -30.72
C GLN A 30 16.86 34.81 -29.22
N LEU A 31 16.46 35.90 -28.53
CA LEU A 31 16.12 35.86 -27.11
C LEU A 31 14.61 35.69 -26.83
N ALA A 32 13.76 35.74 -27.87
CA ALA A 32 12.29 35.66 -27.73
C ALA A 32 11.70 34.27 -28.05
N THR A 33 12.53 33.29 -28.43
CA THR A 33 12.08 31.91 -28.68
C THR A 33 13.05 30.92 -28.04
N ALA A 34 13.04 30.82 -26.71
CA ALA A 34 13.45 29.57 -26.09
C ALA A 34 12.47 28.50 -26.59
N PRO A 35 12.92 27.44 -27.31
CA PRO A 35 12.03 26.32 -27.54
C PRO A 35 11.67 25.81 -26.15
N ARG A 36 10.38 25.85 -25.80
CA ARG A 36 9.88 24.95 -24.78
C ARG A 36 10.15 23.56 -25.33
N THR A 37 11.28 22.97 -24.97
CA THR A 37 11.47 21.54 -25.03
C THR A 37 10.45 20.95 -24.07
N ARG A 38 9.21 20.81 -24.55
CA ARG A 38 8.36 19.73 -24.11
C ARG A 38 9.23 18.51 -24.35
N ALA A 39 9.71 17.88 -23.28
CA ALA A 39 10.29 16.55 -23.38
C ALA A 39 9.15 15.65 -23.89
N GLN A 40 8.93 15.64 -25.21
CA GLN A 40 8.38 14.50 -25.88
C GLN A 40 9.44 13.43 -25.66
N LEU A 41 9.25 12.64 -24.60
CA LEU A 41 9.78 11.29 -24.54
C LEU A 41 9.54 10.70 -25.92
N LEU A 42 10.61 10.60 -26.70
CA LEU A 42 10.58 9.84 -27.93
C LEU A 42 10.09 8.45 -27.51
N PRO A 43 8.97 7.95 -28.07
CA PRO A 43 8.61 6.56 -27.89
C PRO A 43 9.85 5.75 -28.26
N GLY A 44 10.33 4.92 -27.33
CA GLY A 44 11.42 4.01 -27.62
C GLY A 44 11.08 3.27 -28.90
N LEU A 45 12.00 3.31 -29.87
CA LEU A 45 11.85 2.58 -31.13
C LEU A 45 11.71 1.09 -30.80
N GLY A 46 10.45 0.64 -30.75
CA GLY A 46 10.01 -0.67 -30.27
C GLY A 46 8.50 -0.73 -29.94
N ASP A 47 7.84 0.40 -29.69
CA ASP A 47 6.54 0.43 -29.00
C ASP A 47 5.28 0.24 -29.88
N GLY A 48 5.33 -0.74 -30.79
CA GLY A 48 4.18 -1.18 -31.57
C GLY A 48 3.33 -2.22 -30.83
N GLY A 49 2.89 -1.95 -29.60
CA GLY A 49 1.91 -2.79 -28.90
C GLY A 49 2.16 -3.09 -27.41
N GLU A 50 3.19 -2.53 -26.77
CA GLU A 50 3.42 -2.73 -25.34
C GLU A 50 2.78 -1.60 -24.51
N MET A 51 2.27 -1.94 -23.33
CA MET A 51 1.68 -0.96 -22.41
C MET A 51 2.81 -0.10 -21.81
N THR A 52 2.67 1.23 -21.81
CA THR A 52 3.65 2.12 -21.17
C THR A 52 3.60 2.01 -19.63
N ALA A 53 4.68 2.35 -18.93
CA ALA A 53 4.69 2.32 -17.46
C ALA A 53 3.64 3.27 -16.84
N ALA A 54 3.39 4.41 -17.47
CA ALA A 54 2.35 5.34 -17.05
C ALA A 54 0.93 4.76 -17.24
N ALA A 55 0.66 4.09 -18.37
CA ALA A 55 -0.61 3.43 -18.60
C ALA A 55 -0.83 2.25 -17.62
N GLU A 56 0.23 1.49 -17.33
CA GLU A 56 0.21 0.41 -16.35
C GLU A 56 -0.05 0.93 -14.93
N ARG A 57 0.61 2.04 -14.55
CA ARG A 57 0.35 2.74 -13.29
C ARG A 57 -1.10 3.17 -13.16
N HIS A 58 -1.63 3.79 -14.21
CA HIS A 58 -3.00 4.27 -14.23
C HIS A 58 -4.03 3.13 -14.10
N LEU A 59 -3.83 2.00 -14.78
CA LEU A 59 -4.65 0.80 -14.59
C LEU A 59 -4.57 0.29 -13.14
N GLY A 60 -3.38 0.30 -12.56
CA GLY A 60 -3.15 -0.04 -11.15
C GLY A 60 -3.94 0.85 -10.19
N ASP A 61 -3.91 2.16 -10.39
CA ASP A 61 -4.63 3.14 -9.56
C ASP A 61 -6.17 2.95 -9.63
N GLN A 62 -6.70 2.50 -10.77
CA GLN A 62 -8.13 2.15 -10.90
C GLN A 62 -8.48 0.92 -10.06
N ILE A 63 -7.69 -0.14 -10.16
CA ILE A 63 -7.92 -1.39 -9.42
C ILE A 63 -7.74 -1.16 -7.92
N ALA A 64 -6.68 -0.44 -7.52
CA ALA A 64 -6.40 -0.14 -6.12
C ALA A 64 -7.53 0.66 -5.46
N ARG A 65 -8.19 1.56 -6.20
CA ARG A 65 -9.35 2.33 -5.71
C ARG A 65 -10.53 1.43 -5.33
N GLU A 66 -10.76 0.37 -6.09
CA GLU A 66 -11.80 -0.61 -5.76
C GLU A 66 -11.40 -1.45 -4.53
N LEU A 67 -10.12 -1.82 -4.41
CA LEU A 67 -9.62 -2.54 -3.23
C LEU A 67 -9.68 -1.71 -1.95
N TYR A 68 -9.38 -0.40 -1.99
CA TYR A 68 -9.53 0.47 -0.83
C TYR A 68 -10.98 0.60 -0.33
N ARG A 69 -11.97 0.34 -1.20
CA ARG A 69 -13.40 0.36 -0.86
C ARG A 69 -13.91 -1.01 -0.38
N ASP A 70 -13.11 -2.05 -0.54
CA ASP A 70 -13.46 -3.40 -0.12
C ASP A 70 -13.54 -3.46 1.43
N PRO A 71 -14.64 -3.96 2.02
CA PRO A 71 -14.75 -4.12 3.48
C PRO A 71 -13.64 -4.97 4.11
N ASP A 72 -12.99 -5.82 3.32
CA ASP A 72 -11.89 -6.66 3.79
C ASP A 72 -10.54 -5.93 3.77
N TYR A 73 -10.41 -4.76 3.14
CA TYR A 73 -9.20 -3.93 3.28
C TYR A 73 -8.94 -3.57 4.74
N ILE A 74 -7.70 -3.75 5.19
CA ILE A 74 -7.26 -3.46 6.55
C ILE A 74 -5.93 -2.71 6.56
N ASP A 75 -5.89 -1.61 7.32
CA ASP A 75 -4.67 -0.87 7.64
C ASP A 75 -4.36 -1.03 9.13
N ASP A 76 -4.02 -2.26 9.51
CA ASP A 76 -3.60 -2.58 10.87
C ASP A 76 -2.16 -2.08 11.10
N PRO A 77 -1.90 -1.16 12.04
CA PRO A 77 -0.58 -0.55 12.16
C PRO A 77 0.56 -1.54 12.39
N VAL A 78 0.33 -2.57 13.20
CA VAL A 78 1.33 -3.58 13.56
C VAL A 78 1.66 -4.49 12.37
N LEU A 79 0.64 -5.01 11.68
CA LEU A 79 0.83 -5.85 10.51
C LEU A 79 1.43 -5.07 9.34
N VAL A 80 0.97 -3.84 9.11
CA VAL A 80 1.47 -2.98 8.03
C VAL A 80 2.93 -2.63 8.26
N GLU A 81 3.33 -2.24 9.49
CA GLU A 81 4.75 -1.98 9.79
C GLU A 81 5.62 -3.21 9.51
N TYR A 82 5.18 -4.39 9.97
CA TYR A 82 5.92 -5.63 9.80
C TYR A 82 6.09 -6.01 8.32
N VAL A 83 5.02 -5.94 7.53
CA VAL A 83 5.06 -6.23 6.09
C VAL A 83 5.89 -5.17 5.36
N GLN A 84 5.77 -3.90 5.74
CA GLN A 84 6.49 -2.80 5.10
C GLN A 84 7.99 -2.85 5.37
N ASP A 85 8.46 -3.24 6.56
CA ASP A 85 9.89 -3.48 6.83
C ASP A 85 10.46 -4.54 5.88
N ILE A 86 9.70 -5.62 5.64
CA ILE A 86 10.11 -6.65 4.69
C ILE A 86 10.14 -6.09 3.26
N TRP A 87 9.06 -5.44 2.86
CA TRP A 87 8.87 -4.89 1.53
C TRP A 87 9.94 -3.86 1.15
N GLN A 88 10.28 -2.94 2.06
CA GLN A 88 11.29 -1.92 1.79
C GLN A 88 12.70 -2.49 1.61
N ARG A 89 13.05 -3.56 2.36
CA ARG A 89 14.32 -4.26 2.16
C ARG A 89 14.36 -4.97 0.81
N LEU A 90 13.25 -5.58 0.38
CA LEU A 90 13.14 -6.20 -0.95
C LEU A 90 13.24 -5.17 -2.08
N LEU A 91 12.58 -4.02 -1.96
CA LEU A 91 12.70 -2.92 -2.93
C LEU A 91 14.14 -2.38 -3.00
N ALA A 92 14.79 -2.17 -1.85
CA ALA A 92 16.19 -1.74 -1.81
C ALA A 92 17.12 -2.76 -2.49
N ALA A 93 16.91 -4.05 -2.25
CA ALA A 93 17.65 -5.12 -2.92
C ALA A 93 17.37 -5.18 -4.43
N ALA A 94 16.12 -5.01 -4.87
CA ALA A 94 15.75 -4.96 -6.27
C ALA A 94 16.40 -3.78 -7.01
N ARG A 95 16.51 -2.60 -6.36
CA ARG A 95 17.27 -1.45 -6.88
C ARG A 95 18.74 -1.79 -7.08
N VAL A 96 19.38 -2.37 -6.06
CA VAL A 96 20.81 -2.76 -6.12
C VAL A 96 21.07 -3.78 -7.21
N ARG A 97 20.14 -4.71 -7.43
CA ARG A 97 20.23 -5.74 -8.47
C ARG A 97 19.91 -5.24 -9.88
N GLY A 98 19.34 -4.04 -10.00
CA GLY A 98 18.90 -3.48 -11.29
C GLY A 98 17.56 -4.01 -11.78
N GLU A 99 16.82 -4.76 -10.97
CA GLU A 99 15.47 -5.22 -11.31
C GLU A 99 14.47 -4.04 -11.28
N LEU A 100 14.76 -3.02 -10.47
CA LEU A 100 13.99 -1.77 -10.40
C LEU A 100 14.67 -0.69 -11.27
N THR A 101 14.20 -0.53 -12.51
CA THR A 101 14.70 0.55 -13.39
C THR A 101 14.30 1.92 -12.85
N PRO A 102 15.05 3.00 -13.14
CA PRO A 102 14.68 4.34 -12.69
C PRO A 102 13.27 4.78 -13.08
N GLU A 103 12.82 4.38 -14.29
CA GLU A 103 11.45 4.67 -14.76
C GLU A 103 10.40 3.95 -13.89
N LEU A 104 10.59 2.66 -13.61
CA LEU A 104 9.64 1.91 -12.78
C LEU A 104 9.65 2.42 -11.33
N ASP A 105 10.83 2.70 -10.78
CA ASP A 105 10.98 3.22 -9.42
C ASP A 105 10.21 4.54 -9.23
N GLU A 106 10.27 5.45 -10.22
CA GLU A 106 9.55 6.73 -10.17
C GLU A 106 8.05 6.60 -10.43
N ARG A 107 7.64 5.76 -11.41
CA ARG A 107 6.26 5.74 -11.91
C ARG A 107 5.32 4.88 -11.07
N PHE A 108 5.79 3.76 -10.55
CA PHE A 108 4.95 2.78 -9.86
C PHE A 108 4.68 3.17 -8.40
N ALA A 109 3.64 2.58 -7.81
CA ALA A 109 3.15 2.91 -6.47
C ALA A 109 3.95 2.24 -5.35
N TRP A 110 4.52 1.07 -5.62
CA TRP A 110 5.24 0.22 -4.67
C TRP A 110 4.53 0.04 -3.32
N THR A 111 3.21 -0.18 -3.38
CA THR A 111 2.31 -0.19 -2.21
C THR A 111 1.77 -1.60 -1.96
N VAL A 112 1.85 -2.06 -0.71
CA VAL A 112 1.26 -3.33 -0.28
C VAL A 112 -0.06 -3.07 0.43
N LEU A 113 -1.12 -3.74 0.01
CA LEU A 113 -2.47 -3.69 0.56
C LEU A 113 -2.75 -4.99 1.31
N LEU A 114 -3.20 -4.89 2.56
CA LEU A 114 -3.58 -6.05 3.35
C LEU A 114 -5.09 -6.28 3.29
N GLY A 115 -5.51 -7.53 3.13
CA GLY A 115 -6.91 -7.96 3.13
C GLY A 115 -7.19 -8.98 4.22
N ARG A 116 -8.33 -8.86 4.91
CA ARG A 116 -8.77 -9.74 6.02
C ARG A 116 -9.03 -11.19 5.64
N ASP A 117 -8.96 -11.54 4.36
CA ASP A 117 -9.21 -12.91 3.90
C ASP A 117 -8.27 -13.92 4.58
N ARG A 118 -8.84 -15.06 4.98
CA ARG A 118 -8.16 -16.19 5.63
C ARG A 118 -7.46 -17.11 4.64
N SER A 119 -7.78 -16.97 3.36
CA SER A 119 -7.15 -17.73 2.30
C SER A 119 -5.67 -17.35 2.18
N ILE A 120 -4.86 -18.32 1.80
CA ILE A 120 -3.41 -18.16 1.63
C ILE A 120 -3.22 -17.62 0.23
N ASN A 121 -3.03 -16.29 0.15
CA ASN A 121 -2.85 -15.60 -1.12
C ASN A 121 -2.01 -14.33 -0.98
N ALA A 122 -1.30 -14.03 -2.06
CA ALA A 122 -0.70 -12.73 -2.37
C ALA A 122 -0.73 -12.57 -3.88
N PHE A 123 -0.75 -11.32 -4.36
CA PHE A 123 -0.84 -11.05 -5.79
C PHE A 123 -0.26 -9.70 -6.17
N ALA A 124 0.45 -9.67 -7.28
CA ALA A 124 0.86 -8.45 -7.98
C ALA A 124 -0.28 -7.86 -8.83
N LEU A 125 -0.39 -6.54 -8.81
CA LEU A 125 -1.27 -5.76 -9.68
C LEU A 125 -0.45 -4.82 -10.57
N PRO A 126 -1.02 -4.35 -11.70
CA PRO A 126 -0.40 -3.31 -12.51
C PRO A 126 0.02 -2.10 -11.67
N GLY A 127 1.12 -1.46 -12.06
CA GLY A 127 1.49 -0.17 -11.47
C GLY A 127 2.17 -0.25 -10.10
N GLY A 128 2.59 -1.45 -9.67
CA GLY A 128 3.31 -1.65 -8.42
C GLY A 128 2.45 -1.67 -7.17
N TYR A 129 1.19 -2.11 -7.29
CA TYR A 129 0.40 -2.51 -6.15
C TYR A 129 0.53 -4.02 -5.90
N LEU A 130 0.59 -4.42 -4.64
CA LEU A 130 0.52 -5.82 -4.22
C LEU A 130 -0.63 -5.99 -3.23
N GLY A 131 -1.36 -7.09 -3.34
CA GLY A 131 -2.30 -7.54 -2.32
C GLY A 131 -1.72 -8.70 -1.51
N VAL A 132 -1.96 -8.71 -0.20
CA VAL A 132 -1.57 -9.79 0.70
C VAL A 132 -2.74 -10.13 1.62
N HIS A 133 -3.13 -11.39 1.64
CA HIS A 133 -4.17 -11.87 2.54
C HIS A 133 -3.59 -12.16 3.93
N LEU A 134 -4.35 -11.87 4.98
CA LEU A 134 -3.95 -12.19 6.36
C LEU A 134 -3.75 -13.69 6.56
N GLY A 135 -4.46 -14.54 5.80
CA GLY A 135 -4.23 -15.98 5.74
C GLY A 135 -2.80 -16.37 5.39
N LEU A 136 -2.14 -15.65 4.47
CA LEU A 136 -0.73 -15.90 4.15
C LEU A 136 0.18 -15.58 5.34
N ILE A 137 0.02 -14.40 5.95
CA ILE A 137 0.83 -13.99 7.11
C ILE A 137 0.64 -14.98 8.28
N ALA A 138 -0.60 -15.44 8.48
CA ALA A 138 -0.98 -16.38 9.53
C ALA A 138 -0.30 -17.76 9.47
N VAL A 139 0.09 -18.21 8.28
CA VAL A 139 0.68 -19.56 8.05
C VAL A 139 2.19 -19.55 7.86
N THR A 140 2.78 -18.39 7.56
CA THR A 140 4.23 -18.25 7.53
C THR A 140 4.83 -18.53 8.90
N GLY A 141 5.99 -19.20 8.89
CA GLY A 141 6.77 -19.55 10.09
C GLY A 141 7.94 -18.60 10.37
N SER A 142 8.32 -17.74 9.42
CA SER A 142 9.35 -16.72 9.61
C SER A 142 9.17 -15.50 8.71
N ARG A 143 9.95 -14.44 8.98
CA ARG A 143 10.14 -13.30 8.07
C ARG A 143 10.62 -13.76 6.69
N ASP A 144 11.51 -14.75 6.63
CA ASP A 144 12.11 -15.25 5.39
C ASP A 144 11.09 -15.97 4.49
N GLU A 145 10.16 -16.74 5.07
CA GLU A 145 9.06 -17.35 4.32
C GLU A 145 8.17 -16.28 3.68
N LEU A 146 7.77 -15.25 4.45
CA LEU A 146 6.96 -14.16 3.90
C LEU A 146 7.74 -13.34 2.85
N ALA A 147 9.02 -13.07 3.09
CA ALA A 147 9.89 -12.37 2.15
C ALA A 147 10.05 -13.13 0.83
N THR A 148 9.98 -14.47 0.85
CA THR A 148 9.99 -15.29 -0.36
C THR A 148 8.78 -14.98 -1.24
N VAL A 149 7.58 -14.98 -0.66
CA VAL A 149 6.35 -14.69 -1.42
C VAL A 149 6.34 -13.24 -1.90
N LEU A 150 6.71 -12.28 -1.03
CA LEU A 150 6.78 -10.88 -1.42
C LEU A 150 7.84 -10.62 -2.50
N GLY A 151 8.97 -11.32 -2.46
CA GLY A 151 10.01 -11.25 -3.49
C GLY A 151 9.52 -11.82 -4.82
N HIS A 152 8.75 -12.91 -4.80
CA HIS A 152 8.09 -13.48 -5.97
C HIS A 152 7.10 -12.50 -6.60
N GLU A 153 6.21 -11.92 -5.80
CA GLU A 153 5.23 -10.94 -6.27
C GLU A 153 5.89 -9.65 -6.77
N LEU A 154 6.94 -9.16 -6.09
CA LEU A 154 7.76 -8.05 -6.59
C LEU A 154 8.30 -8.34 -7.98
N SER A 155 8.74 -9.58 -8.21
CA SER A 155 9.27 -10.00 -9.51
C SER A 155 8.21 -10.01 -10.61
N HIS A 156 6.95 -10.34 -10.30
CA HIS A 156 5.87 -10.17 -11.27
C HIS A 156 5.71 -8.72 -11.74
N VAL A 157 5.88 -7.76 -10.82
CA VAL A 157 5.81 -6.33 -11.11
C VAL A 157 7.05 -5.85 -11.87
N THR A 158 8.26 -6.12 -11.37
CA THR A 158 9.51 -5.64 -12.00
C THR A 158 9.70 -6.22 -13.40
N GLN A 159 9.32 -7.48 -13.61
CA GLN A 159 9.37 -8.14 -14.91
C GLN A 159 8.15 -7.84 -15.78
N ARG A 160 7.27 -6.91 -15.34
CA ARG A 160 6.08 -6.44 -16.06
C ARG A 160 5.25 -7.58 -16.65
N HIS A 161 5.07 -8.67 -15.88
CA HIS A 161 4.41 -9.89 -16.38
C HIS A 161 2.99 -9.61 -16.87
N ILE A 162 2.24 -8.78 -16.15
CA ILE A 162 0.87 -8.40 -16.53
C ILE A 162 0.86 -7.62 -17.85
N ALA A 163 1.74 -6.63 -17.99
CA ALA A 163 1.86 -5.87 -19.25
C ALA A 163 2.24 -6.77 -20.43
N ARG A 164 3.20 -7.68 -20.25
CA ARG A 164 3.61 -8.65 -21.29
C ARG A 164 2.48 -9.63 -21.64
N MET A 165 1.67 -10.05 -20.68
CA MET A 165 0.47 -10.87 -20.92
C MET A 165 -0.56 -10.11 -21.75
N MET A 166 -0.89 -8.88 -21.36
CA MET A 166 -1.86 -8.04 -22.07
C MET A 166 -1.43 -7.75 -23.51
N ALA A 167 -0.14 -7.47 -23.74
CA ALA A 167 0.42 -7.26 -25.07
C ALA A 167 0.29 -8.51 -25.96
N LYS A 168 0.62 -9.70 -25.41
CA LYS A 168 0.51 -11.00 -26.12
C LYS A 168 -0.94 -11.38 -26.44
N GLN A 169 -1.90 -11.00 -25.60
CA GLN A 169 -3.32 -11.33 -25.75
C GLN A 169 -4.15 -10.23 -26.46
N SER A 170 -3.50 -9.22 -27.04
CA SER A 170 -4.11 -8.06 -27.72
C SER A 170 -5.05 -8.39 -28.90
N LYS A 171 -5.18 -9.67 -29.30
CA LYS A 171 -6.23 -10.12 -30.23
C LYS A 171 -7.53 -10.61 -29.59
N GLN A 172 -7.60 -10.83 -28.25
CA GLN A 172 -8.79 -11.43 -27.61
C GLN A 172 -9.15 -10.91 -26.20
N VAL A 173 -8.29 -10.19 -25.47
CA VAL A 173 -8.62 -9.69 -24.11
C VAL A 173 -9.75 -8.65 -24.06
N PRO A 174 -9.86 -7.68 -24.99
CA PRO A 174 -10.95 -6.71 -24.93
C PRO A 174 -12.34 -7.35 -25.10
N LEU A 175 -12.43 -8.47 -25.82
CA LEU A 175 -13.68 -9.19 -26.05
C LEU A 175 -14.08 -10.11 -24.88
N MET A 176 -13.10 -10.66 -24.15
CA MET A 176 -13.35 -11.51 -22.98
C MET A 176 -13.83 -10.68 -21.77
N LEU A 177 -13.21 -9.51 -21.56
CA LEU A 177 -13.64 -8.55 -20.54
C LEU A 177 -15.04 -7.99 -20.88
N ALA A 178 -15.29 -7.61 -22.15
CA ALA A 178 -16.61 -7.19 -22.63
C ALA A 178 -17.70 -8.29 -22.51
N GLY A 179 -17.36 -9.56 -22.74
CA GLY A 179 -18.29 -10.69 -22.59
C GLY A 179 -18.69 -10.96 -21.13
N MET A 180 -17.78 -10.72 -20.18
CA MET A 180 -18.03 -10.87 -18.75
C MET A 180 -18.97 -9.78 -18.19
N ILE A 181 -18.82 -8.53 -18.64
CA ILE A 181 -19.75 -7.45 -18.28
C ILE A 181 -21.15 -7.72 -18.84
N LEU A 182 -21.24 -8.17 -20.09
CA LEU A 182 -22.53 -8.45 -20.74
C LEU A 182 -23.26 -9.61 -20.04
N GLY A 183 -22.53 -10.60 -19.53
CA GLY A 183 -23.05 -11.65 -18.66
C GLY A 183 -23.59 -11.12 -17.32
N ALA A 184 -22.88 -10.18 -16.69
CA ALA A 184 -23.33 -9.54 -15.44
C ALA A 184 -24.59 -8.67 -15.63
N ILE A 185 -24.72 -7.99 -16.77
CA ILE A 185 -25.91 -7.20 -17.11
C ILE A 185 -27.11 -8.10 -17.48
N ALA A 186 -26.90 -9.21 -18.18
CA ALA A 186 -27.96 -10.16 -18.50
C ALA A 186 -28.51 -10.85 -17.23
N ALA A 187 -27.65 -11.17 -16.27
CA ALA A 187 -28.03 -11.70 -14.96
C ALA A 187 -28.83 -10.67 -14.12
N SER A 188 -28.50 -9.39 -14.22
CA SER A 188 -29.22 -8.30 -13.51
C SER A 188 -30.66 -8.06 -13.99
N LYS A 189 -31.04 -8.60 -15.16
CA LYS A 189 -32.37 -8.43 -15.75
C LYS A 189 -33.30 -9.64 -15.58
N SER A 190 -32.80 -10.78 -15.09
CA SER A 190 -33.65 -11.94 -14.80
C SER A 190 -34.17 -11.87 -13.36
N ARG A 191 -35.33 -11.25 -13.18
CA ARG A 191 -36.02 -11.13 -11.89
C ARG A 191 -36.75 -12.44 -11.58
N ASN A 192 -36.06 -13.46 -11.07
CA ASN A 192 -36.75 -14.48 -10.26
C ASN A 192 -35.82 -15.21 -9.26
N SER A 193 -36.35 -15.26 -8.03
CA SER A 193 -36.10 -16.09 -6.84
C SER A 193 -34.74 -16.08 -6.11
N ASP A 194 -34.85 -15.69 -4.83
CA ASP A 194 -34.24 -16.21 -3.61
C ASP A 194 -32.70 -16.25 -3.43
N ALA A 195 -32.28 -15.46 -2.44
CA ALA A 195 -31.14 -15.65 -1.52
C ALA A 195 -29.71 -15.82 -2.08
N GLY A 196 -29.49 -15.75 -3.40
CA GLY A 196 -28.15 -15.95 -3.99
C GLY A 196 -27.37 -14.69 -4.40
N GLN A 197 -27.99 -13.52 -4.49
CA GLN A 197 -27.40 -12.40 -5.26
C GLN A 197 -26.58 -11.36 -4.49
N ALA A 198 -26.59 -11.35 -3.15
CA ALA A 198 -25.68 -10.49 -2.40
C ALA A 198 -24.21 -10.99 -2.42
N LEU A 199 -24.00 -12.25 -2.84
CA LEU A 199 -22.69 -12.91 -2.83
C LEU A 199 -21.83 -12.61 -4.07
N LEU A 200 -22.39 -11.94 -5.09
CA LEU A 200 -21.68 -11.67 -6.36
C LEU A 200 -21.05 -10.28 -6.45
N MET A 201 -21.16 -9.47 -5.39
CA MET A 201 -20.40 -8.22 -5.23
C MET A 201 -19.00 -8.46 -4.63
N GLY A 202 -18.33 -9.55 -5.01
CA GLY A 202 -16.88 -9.62 -4.84
C GLY A 202 -16.24 -8.56 -5.74
N SER A 203 -15.31 -7.76 -5.21
CA SER A 203 -14.65 -6.69 -5.97
C SER A 203 -14.17 -7.23 -7.32
N GLN A 204 -14.44 -6.50 -8.42
CA GLN A 204 -14.07 -6.92 -9.79
C GLN A 204 -12.58 -7.33 -9.88
N ALA A 205 -11.75 -6.76 -9.02
CA ALA A 205 -10.35 -7.13 -8.80
C ALA A 205 -10.14 -8.59 -8.35
N ALA A 206 -10.92 -9.09 -7.38
CA ALA A 206 -10.84 -10.48 -6.91
C ALA A 206 -11.29 -11.49 -7.98
N PHE A 207 -12.24 -11.10 -8.83
CA PHE A 207 -12.65 -11.91 -9.99
C PHE A 207 -11.55 -11.94 -11.07
N MET A 208 -10.95 -10.78 -11.39
CA MET A 208 -9.82 -10.71 -12.33
C MET A 208 -8.63 -11.55 -11.85
N GLN A 209 -8.30 -11.51 -10.56
CA GLN A 209 -7.19 -12.27 -9.99
C GLN A 209 -7.35 -13.78 -10.11
N ASN A 210 -8.55 -14.31 -9.86
CA ASN A 210 -8.82 -15.75 -10.01
C ASN A 210 -8.66 -16.25 -11.46
N GLN A 211 -8.63 -15.35 -12.44
CA GLN A 211 -8.44 -15.65 -13.86
C GLN A 211 -7.01 -15.39 -14.35
N LEU A 212 -6.17 -14.71 -13.56
CA LEU A 212 -4.76 -14.48 -13.87
C LEU A 212 -3.94 -15.73 -13.53
N SER A 213 -3.82 -16.63 -14.50
CA SER A 213 -2.79 -17.68 -14.48
C SER A 213 -1.57 -17.18 -15.26
N PHE A 214 -0.45 -16.96 -14.57
CA PHE A 214 0.81 -16.66 -15.24
C PHE A 214 1.31 -17.87 -16.03
N SER A 215 2.07 -17.62 -17.10
CA SER A 215 2.68 -18.72 -17.86
C SER A 215 3.79 -19.39 -17.04
N ARG A 216 4.09 -20.65 -17.36
CA ARG A 216 5.18 -21.40 -16.69
C ARG A 216 6.53 -20.66 -16.77
N ASP A 217 6.80 -19.99 -17.90
CA ASP A 217 8.02 -19.22 -18.09
C ASP A 217 8.08 -18.00 -17.16
N MET A 218 6.95 -17.31 -16.98
CA MET A 218 6.84 -16.14 -16.08
C MET A 218 6.98 -16.56 -14.62
N GLU A 219 6.39 -17.69 -14.23
CA GLU A 219 6.56 -18.23 -12.88
C GLU A 219 8.02 -18.60 -12.58
N ARG A 220 8.73 -19.25 -13.52
CA ARG A 220 10.17 -19.54 -13.36
C ARG A 220 11.02 -18.28 -13.31
N GLU A 221 10.66 -17.26 -14.09
CA GLU A 221 11.34 -15.97 -14.06
C GLU A 221 11.14 -15.28 -12.69
N ALA A 222 9.90 -15.26 -12.19
CA ALA A 222 9.55 -14.69 -10.89
C ALA A 222 10.22 -15.44 -9.73
N ASP A 223 10.25 -16.77 -9.74
CA ASP A 223 10.94 -17.57 -8.72
C ASP A 223 12.44 -17.22 -8.67
N ARG A 224 13.09 -17.14 -9.83
CA ARG A 224 14.54 -16.87 -9.94
C ARG A 224 14.89 -15.45 -9.51
N VAL A 225 14.14 -14.45 -10.01
CA VAL A 225 14.39 -13.05 -9.67
C VAL A 225 14.05 -12.82 -8.20
N GLY A 226 12.91 -13.33 -7.73
CA GLY A 226 12.44 -13.19 -6.36
C GLY A 226 13.40 -13.81 -5.36
N PHE A 227 13.91 -15.01 -5.65
CA PHE A 227 14.96 -15.65 -4.84
C PHE A 227 16.25 -14.79 -4.78
N GLY A 228 16.67 -14.25 -5.93
CA GLY A 228 17.82 -13.35 -5.99
C GLY A 228 17.62 -12.04 -5.22
N VAL A 229 16.40 -11.50 -5.21
CA VAL A 229 16.05 -10.28 -4.48
C VAL A 229 15.99 -10.54 -2.98
N MET A 230 15.33 -11.61 -2.52
CA MET A 230 15.24 -11.89 -1.08
C MET A 230 16.62 -12.19 -0.46
N THR A 231 17.49 -12.89 -1.18
CA THR A 231 18.85 -13.21 -0.69
C THR A 231 19.72 -11.96 -0.65
N GLN A 232 19.61 -11.08 -1.66
CA GLN A 232 20.26 -9.77 -1.64
C GLN A 232 19.74 -8.87 -0.50
N ALA A 233 18.46 -9.00 -0.12
CA ALA A 233 17.86 -8.29 1.00
C ALA A 233 18.28 -8.85 2.38
N GLY A 234 19.07 -9.92 2.41
CA GLY A 234 19.59 -10.55 3.63
C GLY A 234 18.67 -11.61 4.24
N TYR A 235 17.62 -12.04 3.52
CA TYR A 235 16.76 -13.14 3.97
C TYR A 235 17.39 -14.50 3.68
N ALA A 236 17.12 -15.45 4.57
CA ALA A 236 17.68 -16.78 4.53
C ALA A 236 17.05 -17.62 3.40
N PRO A 237 17.85 -18.25 2.51
CA PRO A 237 17.34 -19.18 1.48
C PRO A 237 16.44 -20.29 2.03
N GLN A 238 16.64 -20.69 3.29
CA GLN A 238 15.86 -21.68 4.00
C GLN A 238 14.39 -21.28 4.13
N GLY A 239 14.08 -19.98 4.22
CA GLY A 239 12.70 -19.49 4.22
C GLY A 239 11.98 -19.81 2.93
N ALA A 240 12.66 -19.66 1.79
CA ALA A 240 12.08 -20.01 0.51
C ALA A 240 11.86 -21.51 0.39
N ALA A 241 12.82 -22.32 0.84
CA ALA A 241 12.62 -23.77 0.82
C ALA A 241 11.45 -24.22 1.72
N ALA A 242 11.32 -23.66 2.93
CA ALA A 242 10.20 -23.94 3.83
C ALA A 242 8.85 -23.52 3.21
N MET A 243 8.80 -22.35 2.57
CA MET A 243 7.59 -21.90 1.88
C MET A 243 7.22 -22.81 0.70
N PHE A 244 8.19 -23.20 -0.13
CA PHE A 244 7.96 -24.14 -1.24
C PHE A 244 7.52 -25.52 -0.76
N GLU A 245 8.03 -26.01 0.38
CA GLU A 245 7.57 -27.25 0.99
C GLU A 245 6.11 -27.16 1.43
N LYS A 246 5.71 -26.04 2.07
CA LYS A 246 4.31 -25.78 2.44
C LYS A 246 3.40 -25.77 1.22
N LEU A 247 3.80 -25.10 0.15
CA LEU A 247 3.04 -25.05 -1.11
C LEU A 247 2.96 -26.42 -1.80
N GLN A 248 4.04 -27.19 -1.79
CA GLN A 248 4.06 -28.56 -2.31
C GLN A 248 3.13 -29.48 -1.51
N TYR A 249 3.16 -29.39 -0.19
CA TYR A 249 2.28 -30.16 0.68
C TYR A 249 0.80 -29.83 0.40
N ALA A 250 0.47 -28.53 0.32
CA ALA A 250 -0.88 -28.07 -0.01
C ALA A 250 -1.34 -28.55 -1.41
N SER A 251 -0.46 -28.51 -2.41
CA SER A 251 -0.76 -28.98 -3.77
C SER A 251 -1.06 -30.48 -3.83
N ARG A 252 -0.39 -31.30 -3.00
CA ARG A 252 -0.60 -32.76 -2.95
C ARG A 252 -1.91 -33.17 -2.29
N LEU A 253 -2.38 -32.40 -1.31
CA LEU A 253 -3.57 -32.75 -0.52
C LEU A 253 -4.90 -32.42 -1.19
N ASN A 254 -4.88 -32.00 -2.47
CA ASN A 254 -6.03 -31.49 -3.21
C ASN A 254 -6.60 -30.25 -2.49
N ASP A 255 -6.17 -29.06 -2.93
CA ASP A 255 -6.54 -27.78 -2.31
C ASP A 255 -8.05 -27.71 -2.01
N ASN A 256 -8.39 -27.61 -0.73
CA ASN A 256 -9.78 -27.48 -0.27
C ASN A 256 -10.35 -26.07 -0.48
N GLY A 257 -9.66 -25.24 -1.29
CA GLY A 257 -9.97 -23.85 -1.57
C GLY A 257 -9.24 -22.86 -0.68
N SER A 258 -8.42 -23.32 0.27
CA SER A 258 -7.66 -22.46 1.19
C SER A 258 -6.39 -21.86 0.58
N TYR A 259 -5.92 -22.39 -0.56
CA TYR A 259 -4.75 -21.88 -1.29
C TYR A 259 -5.10 -21.33 -2.69
N PRO A 260 -5.89 -20.24 -2.82
CA PRO A 260 -6.07 -19.55 -4.09
C PRO A 260 -4.73 -19.19 -4.78
N TYR A 261 -3.67 -18.98 -4.01
CA TYR A 261 -2.31 -18.76 -4.52
C TYR A 261 -1.87 -19.82 -5.52
N LEU A 262 -2.17 -21.10 -5.29
CA LEU A 262 -1.77 -22.19 -6.18
C LEU A 262 -2.55 -22.20 -7.51
N ARG A 263 -3.67 -21.47 -7.60
CA ARG A 263 -4.45 -21.32 -8.83
C ARG A 263 -3.87 -20.25 -9.74
N SER A 264 -3.42 -19.11 -9.20
CA SER A 264 -2.73 -18.07 -9.98
C SER A 264 -1.25 -18.39 -10.22
N HIS A 265 -0.62 -19.10 -9.28
CA HIS A 265 0.78 -19.53 -9.30
C HIS A 265 0.90 -21.06 -9.25
N PRO A 266 0.59 -21.77 -10.35
CA PRO A 266 0.62 -23.23 -10.36
C PRO A 266 2.03 -23.75 -10.08
N LEU A 267 2.15 -24.52 -8.99
CA LEU A 267 3.39 -25.20 -8.62
C LEU A 267 3.52 -26.50 -9.43
N ASN A 268 4.64 -26.68 -10.12
CA ASN A 268 4.92 -27.89 -10.90
C ASN A 268 6.27 -28.51 -10.50
N SER A 269 6.50 -29.76 -10.90
CA SER A 269 7.72 -30.49 -10.57
C SER A 269 8.99 -29.80 -11.06
N GLU A 270 8.92 -29.08 -12.18
CA GLU A 270 10.04 -28.31 -12.74
C GLU A 270 10.44 -27.15 -11.84
N ARG A 271 9.48 -26.33 -11.38
CA ARG A 271 9.72 -25.22 -10.44
C ARG A 271 10.27 -25.71 -9.11
N ILE A 272 9.68 -26.79 -8.58
CA ILE A 272 10.20 -27.44 -7.37
C ILE A 272 11.65 -27.87 -7.57
N SER A 273 11.96 -28.52 -8.70
CA SER A 273 13.31 -29.01 -8.98
C SER A 273 14.30 -27.86 -9.21
N ASP A 274 13.89 -26.80 -9.90
CA ASP A 274 14.71 -25.60 -10.11
C ASP A 274 15.02 -24.93 -8.77
N MET A 275 14.01 -24.75 -7.92
CA MET A 275 14.20 -24.19 -6.59
C MET A 275 15.09 -25.09 -5.73
N GLN A 276 14.84 -26.41 -5.68
CA GLN A 276 15.70 -27.36 -4.98
C GLN A 276 17.16 -27.34 -5.47
N GLY A 277 17.36 -27.21 -6.79
CA GLY A 277 18.68 -27.06 -7.41
C GLY A 277 19.38 -25.76 -7.02
N ARG A 278 18.64 -24.64 -6.95
CA ARG A 278 19.14 -23.34 -6.46
C ARG A 278 19.48 -23.36 -4.99
N PHE A 279 18.73 -24.10 -4.19
CA PHE A 279 18.93 -24.19 -2.74
C PHE A 279 20.18 -24.98 -2.34
N GLN A 280 20.89 -25.66 -3.27
CA GLN A 280 22.01 -26.57 -2.98
C GLN A 280 21.84 -27.30 -1.64
N PHE A 281 20.68 -27.94 -1.45
CA PHE A 281 20.46 -28.75 -0.26
C PHE A 281 21.55 -29.81 -0.18
N LYS A 282 22.43 -29.73 0.83
CA LYS A 282 22.91 -30.97 1.44
C LYS A 282 21.69 -31.58 2.12
N ALA A 283 21.04 -32.53 1.46
CA ALA A 283 19.96 -33.31 2.06
C ALA A 283 20.43 -33.81 3.45
N GLY A 284 19.72 -33.40 4.50
CA GLY A 284 20.06 -33.73 5.89
C GLY A 284 20.73 -32.63 6.74
N VAL A 285 20.94 -31.41 6.23
CA VAL A 285 21.63 -30.33 6.99
C VAL A 285 20.95 -28.95 6.88
N ALA A 286 19.68 -28.84 6.51
CA ALA A 286 19.00 -27.54 6.64
C ALA A 286 18.66 -27.32 8.12
N PRO A 287 19.23 -26.30 8.80
CA PRO A 287 18.76 -25.96 10.12
C PRO A 287 17.28 -25.57 10.01
N VAL A 288 16.42 -26.20 10.81
CA VAL A 288 15.06 -25.73 11.02
C VAL A 288 15.18 -24.28 11.48
N MET A 289 14.65 -23.34 10.68
CA MET A 289 14.65 -21.94 11.08
C MET A 289 13.86 -21.84 12.40
N PRO A 290 14.49 -21.39 13.49
CA PRO A 290 13.78 -21.30 14.76
C PRO A 290 12.61 -20.33 14.61
N LEU A 291 11.44 -20.71 15.10
CA LEU A 291 10.29 -19.80 15.15
C LEU A 291 10.63 -18.63 16.08
N MET A 292 10.69 -17.43 15.51
CA MET A 292 10.91 -16.21 16.27
C MET A 292 9.63 -15.80 17.00
N MET A 293 9.81 -15.28 18.21
CA MET A 293 8.68 -14.97 19.10
C MET A 293 7.83 -13.83 18.55
N ASP A 294 8.45 -12.77 18.02
CA ASP A 294 7.75 -11.67 17.35
C ASP A 294 6.93 -12.15 16.14
N HIS A 295 7.53 -13.00 15.30
CA HIS A 295 6.82 -13.55 14.15
C HIS A 295 5.62 -14.41 14.56
N ALA A 296 5.76 -15.23 15.61
CA ALA A 296 4.65 -16.02 16.14
C ALA A 296 3.47 -15.13 16.60
N MET A 297 3.76 -13.96 17.19
CA MET A 297 2.75 -12.97 17.57
C MET A 297 2.13 -12.26 16.37
N ILE A 298 2.92 -11.92 15.35
CA ILE A 298 2.42 -11.33 14.10
C ILE A 298 1.48 -12.29 13.37
N ALA A 299 1.87 -13.56 13.23
CA ALA A 299 1.03 -14.60 12.65
C ALA A 299 -0.26 -14.79 13.47
N ALA A 300 -0.17 -14.73 14.81
CA ALA A 300 -1.34 -14.75 15.69
C ALA A 300 -2.27 -13.55 15.46
N ARG A 301 -1.74 -12.32 15.36
CA ARG A 301 -2.51 -11.11 15.07
C ARG A 301 -3.25 -11.24 13.72
N ALA A 302 -2.56 -11.67 12.68
CA ALA A 302 -3.15 -11.90 11.36
C ALA A 302 -4.30 -12.93 11.42
N ARG A 303 -4.12 -14.03 12.15
CA ARG A 303 -5.17 -15.04 12.38
C ARG A 303 -6.41 -14.43 13.04
N VAL A 304 -6.26 -13.64 14.10
CA VAL A 304 -7.42 -13.02 14.79
C VAL A 304 -8.11 -11.98 13.92
N LEU A 305 -7.34 -11.09 13.28
CA LEU A 305 -7.89 -10.00 12.47
C LEU A 305 -8.50 -10.47 11.14
N SER A 306 -8.27 -11.72 10.74
CA SER A 306 -8.99 -12.39 9.64
C SER A 306 -10.45 -12.78 9.99
N ARG A 307 -10.90 -12.37 11.19
CA ARG A 307 -12.25 -12.51 11.74
C ARG A 307 -12.85 -13.93 11.78
N PRO A 308 -12.23 -14.90 12.48
CA PRO A 308 -12.68 -16.25 12.87
C PRO A 308 -14.11 -16.75 12.64
N GLY A 309 -15.05 -15.91 13.07
CA GLY A 309 -16.22 -16.38 13.78
C GLY A 309 -15.92 -16.52 15.28
N VAL A 310 -16.96 -16.34 16.10
CA VAL A 310 -16.88 -16.30 17.57
C VAL A 310 -16.36 -17.61 18.17
N ASP A 311 -16.74 -18.76 17.59
CA ASP A 311 -16.34 -20.07 18.14
C ASP A 311 -14.85 -20.32 18.02
N VAL A 312 -14.22 -19.89 16.92
CA VAL A 312 -12.77 -19.98 16.75
C VAL A 312 -12.04 -19.06 17.72
N LEU A 313 -12.59 -17.86 17.98
CA LEU A 313 -12.02 -16.95 18.97
C LEU A 313 -12.04 -17.56 20.38
N ARG A 314 -13.15 -18.21 20.76
CA ARG A 314 -13.23 -18.94 22.04
C ARG A 314 -12.24 -20.10 22.12
N LEU A 315 -12.11 -20.88 21.05
CA LEU A 315 -11.12 -21.96 20.98
C LEU A 315 -9.69 -21.46 21.23
N TRP A 316 -9.32 -20.29 20.68
CA TRP A 316 -7.99 -19.72 20.91
C TRP A 316 -7.79 -19.18 22.32
N ILE A 317 -8.84 -18.65 22.95
CA ILE A 317 -8.82 -18.29 24.37
C ILE A 317 -8.52 -19.54 25.21
N ASP A 318 -9.23 -20.64 24.94
CA ASP A 318 -9.07 -21.91 25.68
C ASP A 318 -7.71 -22.57 25.43
N ALA A 319 -7.16 -22.41 24.21
CA ALA A 319 -5.86 -22.97 23.84
C ALA A 319 -4.72 -22.51 24.76
N ALA A 320 -4.80 -21.29 25.31
CA ALA A 320 -3.81 -20.74 26.25
C ALA A 320 -3.78 -21.45 27.61
N SER A 321 -4.71 -22.36 27.89
CA SER A 321 -4.75 -23.17 29.12
C SER A 321 -4.65 -24.67 28.83
N SER A 322 -4.38 -25.06 27.58
CA SER A 322 -4.31 -26.46 27.17
C SER A 322 -3.02 -27.16 27.61
N GLY A 323 -3.06 -28.49 27.71
CA GLY A 323 -1.85 -29.30 27.90
C GLY A 323 -0.89 -29.27 26.71
N GLU A 324 -1.38 -28.90 25.51
CA GLU A 324 -0.53 -28.63 24.35
C GLU A 324 0.30 -27.36 24.56
N PHE A 325 -0.34 -26.27 25.01
CA PHE A 325 0.33 -25.01 25.33
C PHE A 325 1.49 -25.21 26.31
N ALA A 326 1.29 -26.02 27.37
CA ALA A 326 2.34 -26.29 28.35
C ALA A 326 3.59 -26.97 27.75
N ARG A 327 3.43 -27.73 26.65
CA ARG A 327 4.51 -28.47 25.97
C ARG A 327 5.10 -27.72 24.78
N SER A 328 4.46 -26.64 24.32
CA SER A 328 4.92 -25.82 23.20
C SER A 328 6.19 -25.02 23.52
N SER A 329 6.93 -24.63 22.48
CA SER A 329 8.12 -23.77 22.63
C SER A 329 7.76 -22.37 23.17
N PRO A 330 8.71 -21.60 23.73
CA PRO A 330 8.44 -20.25 24.20
C PRO A 330 7.81 -19.33 23.15
N ALA A 331 8.27 -19.39 21.90
CA ALA A 331 7.71 -18.61 20.79
C ALA A 331 6.27 -19.02 20.46
N GLN A 332 5.99 -20.33 20.43
CA GLN A 332 4.62 -20.83 20.23
C GLN A 332 3.70 -20.40 21.37
N GLN A 333 4.15 -20.51 22.62
CA GLN A 333 3.40 -20.05 23.79
C GLN A 333 3.08 -18.56 23.71
N ALA A 334 4.04 -17.74 23.29
CA ALA A 334 3.84 -16.31 23.11
C ALA A 334 2.80 -16.01 22.01
N GLY A 335 2.87 -16.70 20.86
CA GLY A 335 1.87 -16.61 19.80
C GLY A 335 0.47 -17.02 20.26
N THR A 336 0.34 -18.13 21.01
CA THR A 336 -0.95 -18.58 21.57
C THR A 336 -1.52 -17.58 22.58
N LEU A 337 -0.68 -17.05 23.48
CA LEU A 337 -1.12 -16.02 24.44
C LEU A 337 -1.54 -14.74 23.74
N TYR A 338 -0.84 -14.34 22.68
CA TYR A 338 -1.18 -13.17 21.87
C TYR A 338 -2.54 -13.38 21.18
N ALA A 339 -2.74 -14.50 20.50
CA ALA A 339 -4.01 -14.85 19.86
C ALA A 339 -5.15 -14.87 20.88
N ALA A 340 -4.95 -15.49 22.03
CA ALA A 340 -5.94 -15.58 23.10
C ALA A 340 -6.32 -14.21 23.66
N ALA A 341 -5.35 -13.36 23.96
CA ALA A 341 -5.58 -12.02 24.51
C ALA A 341 -6.33 -11.13 23.50
N LEU A 342 -5.90 -11.14 22.23
CA LEU A 342 -6.57 -10.38 21.16
C LEU A 342 -7.97 -10.93 20.87
N ALA A 343 -8.16 -12.26 20.86
CA ALA A 343 -9.47 -12.87 20.69
C ALA A 343 -10.44 -12.50 21.82
N ALA A 344 -9.98 -12.50 23.08
CA ALA A 344 -10.77 -12.03 24.21
C ALA A 344 -11.12 -10.54 24.07
N ASN A 345 -10.20 -9.72 23.55
CA ASN A 345 -10.46 -8.31 23.25
C ASN A 345 -11.54 -8.12 22.17
N GLU A 346 -11.48 -8.88 21.07
CA GLU A 346 -12.49 -8.86 20.00
C GLU A 346 -13.88 -9.27 20.52
N LEU A 347 -13.93 -10.18 21.49
CA LEU A 347 -15.17 -10.59 22.18
C LEU A 347 -15.59 -9.63 23.31
N ARG A 348 -14.84 -8.56 23.56
CA ARG A 348 -15.03 -7.60 24.66
C ARG A 348 -14.98 -8.23 26.06
N ASP A 349 -14.34 -9.40 26.20
CA ASP A 349 -14.01 -9.99 27.51
C ASP A 349 -12.70 -9.37 28.04
N PHE A 350 -12.77 -8.10 28.42
CA PHE A 350 -11.60 -7.33 28.83
C PHE A 350 -10.95 -7.86 30.11
N LYS A 351 -11.69 -8.59 30.95
CA LYS A 351 -11.13 -9.22 32.16
C LYS A 351 -10.16 -10.33 31.75
N ASN A 352 -10.60 -11.21 30.86
CA ASN A 352 -9.77 -12.31 30.38
C ASN A 352 -8.64 -11.80 29.46
N ALA A 353 -8.92 -10.83 28.59
CA ALA A 353 -7.93 -10.19 27.73
C ALA A 353 -6.75 -9.64 28.54
N ARG A 354 -7.01 -8.91 29.63
CA ARG A 354 -5.97 -8.40 30.55
C ARG A 354 -5.15 -9.51 31.21
N ALA A 355 -5.82 -10.57 31.70
CA ALA A 355 -5.13 -11.69 32.35
C ALA A 355 -4.20 -12.43 31.37
N LEU A 356 -4.66 -12.65 30.13
CA LEU A 356 -3.87 -13.26 29.07
C LEU A 356 -2.72 -12.36 28.61
N ALA A 357 -2.97 -11.05 28.46
CA ALA A 357 -1.94 -10.07 28.12
C ALA A 357 -0.86 -9.96 29.21
N GLN A 358 -1.21 -10.06 30.49
CA GLN A 358 -0.21 -10.07 31.57
C GLN A 358 0.69 -11.31 31.50
N ARG A 359 0.11 -12.49 31.22
CA ARG A 359 0.88 -13.72 30.99
C ARG A 359 1.80 -13.59 29.77
N LEU A 360 1.30 -12.94 28.71
CA LEU A 360 2.07 -12.64 27.49
C LEU A 360 3.26 -11.73 27.79
N VAL A 361 3.07 -10.65 28.56
CA VAL A 361 4.15 -9.73 28.94
C VAL A 361 5.26 -10.45 29.70
N VAL A 362 4.91 -11.32 30.65
CA VAL A 362 5.90 -12.13 31.37
C VAL A 362 6.61 -13.09 30.41
N ARG A 363 5.88 -13.73 29.49
CA ARG A 363 6.44 -14.66 28.51
C ARG A 363 7.43 -13.98 27.56
N ALA A 364 7.17 -12.74 27.20
CA ALA A 364 7.93 -11.97 26.23
C ALA A 364 9.07 -11.14 26.86
N ALA A 365 9.25 -11.17 28.19
CA ALA A 365 10.11 -10.24 28.90
C ALA A 365 11.57 -10.23 28.41
N ASP A 366 12.09 -11.39 28.02
CA ASP A 366 13.49 -11.57 27.59
C ASP A 366 13.70 -11.38 26.08
N ASP A 367 12.65 -11.07 25.31
CA ASP A 367 12.69 -10.84 23.86
C ASP A 367 12.13 -9.44 23.56
N ALA A 368 13.01 -8.48 23.26
CA ALA A 368 12.62 -7.07 23.13
C ALA A 368 11.57 -6.81 22.03
N PRO A 369 11.70 -7.37 20.80
CA PRO A 369 10.64 -7.30 19.78
C PRO A 369 9.28 -7.86 20.27
N ALA A 370 9.28 -9.03 20.92
CA ALA A 370 8.06 -9.63 21.46
C ALA A 370 7.47 -8.79 22.61
N ALA A 371 8.32 -8.27 23.50
CA ALA A 371 7.90 -7.40 24.61
C ALA A 371 7.24 -6.11 24.10
N ARG A 372 7.74 -5.55 22.98
CA ARG A 372 7.12 -4.40 22.30
C ARG A 372 5.70 -4.74 21.83
N LEU A 373 5.52 -5.87 21.12
CA LEU A 373 4.21 -6.32 20.64
C LEU A 373 3.23 -6.61 21.79
N ALA A 374 3.70 -7.23 22.87
CA ALA A 374 2.90 -7.50 24.06
C ALA A 374 2.43 -6.20 24.74
N ARG A 375 3.29 -5.17 24.79
CA ARG A 375 2.97 -3.84 25.34
C ARG A 375 1.94 -3.12 24.47
N LEU A 376 2.11 -3.13 23.15
CA LEU A 376 1.13 -2.56 22.21
C LEU A 376 -0.25 -3.21 22.38
N LEU A 377 -0.33 -4.55 22.37
CA LEU A 377 -1.60 -5.25 22.59
C LEU A 377 -2.23 -4.92 23.95
N SER A 378 -1.41 -4.81 25.00
CA SER A 378 -1.91 -4.42 26.33
C SER A 378 -2.51 -3.00 26.32
N ALA A 379 -1.88 -2.06 25.61
CA ALA A 379 -2.40 -0.70 25.45
C ALA A 379 -3.68 -0.66 24.60
N GLU A 380 -3.77 -1.47 23.53
CA GLU A 380 -4.98 -1.65 22.73
C GLU A 380 -6.15 -2.16 23.58
N ILE A 381 -5.91 -3.17 24.43
CA ILE A 381 -6.91 -3.73 25.35
C ILE A 381 -7.40 -2.68 26.35
N GLU A 382 -6.49 -1.90 26.95
CA GLU A 382 -6.88 -0.85 27.89
C GLU A 382 -7.64 0.28 27.19
N LEU A 383 -7.27 0.66 25.97
CA LEU A 383 -7.99 1.66 25.18
C LEU A 383 -9.40 1.15 24.82
N ALA A 384 -9.54 -0.10 24.39
CA ALA A 384 -10.82 -0.72 24.04
C ALA A 384 -11.75 -0.90 25.25
N ALA A 385 -11.18 -1.04 26.45
CA ALA A 385 -11.90 -1.12 27.72
C ALA A 385 -12.19 0.28 28.35
N ASP A 386 -12.11 1.35 27.55
CA ASP A 386 -12.30 2.75 27.98
C ASP A 386 -11.37 3.20 29.12
N ALA A 387 -10.22 2.54 29.30
CA ALA A 387 -9.24 2.82 30.34
C ALA A 387 -8.04 3.63 29.80
N GLY A 388 -8.33 4.76 29.15
CA GLY A 388 -7.34 5.64 28.50
C GLY A 388 -6.08 5.94 29.32
N PRO A 389 -6.17 6.32 30.61
CA PRO A 389 -4.98 6.55 31.44
C PRO A 389 -4.07 5.32 31.63
N LYS A 390 -4.65 4.11 31.68
CA LYS A 390 -3.86 2.86 31.75
C LYS A 390 -3.19 2.56 30.41
N ALA A 391 -3.89 2.80 29.30
CA ALA A 391 -3.31 2.69 27.97
C ALA A 391 -2.13 3.67 27.80
N ALA A 392 -2.28 4.93 28.25
CA ALA A 392 -1.23 5.94 28.21
C ALA A 392 0.03 5.53 28.97
N ALA A 393 -0.13 4.89 30.15
CA ALA A 393 1.00 4.42 30.96
C ALA A 393 1.82 3.30 30.29
N LEU A 394 1.25 2.63 29.29
CA LEU A 394 1.91 1.57 28.53
C LEU A 394 2.61 2.08 27.26
N LEU A 395 2.46 3.36 26.90
CA LEU A 395 3.00 3.91 25.66
C LEU A 395 4.11 4.92 25.95
N ASP A 396 5.15 4.91 25.12
CA ASP A 396 6.10 6.01 25.08
C ASP A 396 5.57 7.10 24.13
N PRO A 397 5.17 8.28 24.62
CA PRO A 397 4.69 9.36 23.76
C PRO A 397 5.77 9.92 22.83
N LYS A 398 7.04 9.54 23.02
CA LYS A 398 8.16 9.91 22.13
C LYS A 398 8.47 8.87 21.07
N ALA A 399 7.81 7.70 21.12
CA ALA A 399 7.97 6.68 20.08
C ALA A 399 7.58 7.26 18.72
N LYS A 400 8.43 6.99 17.72
CA LYS A 400 8.26 7.49 16.35
C LYS A 400 7.75 6.42 15.39
N ASP A 401 7.75 5.17 15.85
CA ASP A 401 7.26 4.04 15.09
C ASP A 401 5.75 4.18 14.89
N ARG A 402 5.29 3.77 13.70
CA ARG A 402 3.90 4.00 13.26
C ARG A 402 2.87 3.43 14.24
N PRO A 403 2.97 2.18 14.75
CA PRO A 403 1.97 1.62 15.66
C PRO A 403 1.83 2.41 16.96
N GLU A 404 2.95 2.70 17.62
CA GLU A 404 2.98 3.47 18.87
C GLU A 404 2.43 4.87 18.67
N MET A 405 2.86 5.55 17.61
CA MET A 405 2.46 6.91 17.33
C MET A 405 0.94 7.01 17.05
N LEU A 406 0.38 6.09 16.24
CA LEU A 406 -1.06 6.05 15.97
C LEU A 406 -1.87 5.69 17.21
N LEU A 407 -1.41 4.73 18.02
CA LEU A 407 -2.10 4.33 19.23
C LEU A 407 -2.03 5.42 20.32
N ALA A 408 -0.87 6.07 20.49
CA ALA A 408 -0.70 7.19 21.41
C ALA A 408 -1.59 8.37 21.04
N ALA A 409 -1.76 8.66 19.74
CA ALA A 409 -2.68 9.69 19.27
C ALA A 409 -4.15 9.36 19.59
N GLN A 410 -4.57 8.09 19.44
CA GLN A 410 -5.91 7.66 19.83
C GLN A 410 -6.12 7.76 21.35
N VAL A 411 -5.14 7.34 22.14
CA VAL A 411 -5.16 7.47 23.61
C VAL A 411 -5.21 8.94 24.03
N ALA A 412 -4.49 9.82 23.34
CA ALA A 412 -4.49 11.26 23.59
C ALA A 412 -5.89 11.88 23.39
N VAL A 413 -6.62 11.45 22.36
CA VAL A 413 -8.04 11.82 22.17
C VAL A 413 -8.90 11.27 23.31
N ALA A 414 -8.78 9.98 23.64
CA ALA A 414 -9.57 9.32 24.68
C ALA A 414 -9.37 9.94 26.08
N THR A 415 -8.16 10.44 26.36
CA THR A 415 -7.80 11.09 27.63
C THR A 415 -8.03 12.62 27.61
N ARG A 416 -8.61 13.16 26.53
CA ARG A 416 -8.84 14.61 26.34
C ARG A 416 -7.55 15.45 26.44
N ASN A 417 -6.42 14.88 26.02
CA ASN A 417 -5.13 15.56 25.94
C ASN A 417 -4.47 15.39 24.56
N PRO A 418 -5.09 15.89 23.47
CA PRO A 418 -4.63 15.65 22.08
C PRO A 418 -3.38 16.45 21.69
N ALA A 419 -3.10 17.59 22.35
CA ALA A 419 -2.09 18.55 21.93
C ALA A 419 -0.67 17.97 21.73
N PRO A 420 -0.16 17.06 22.58
CA PRO A 420 1.17 16.47 22.42
C PRO A 420 1.34 15.66 21.13
N MET A 421 0.25 15.10 20.58
CA MET A 421 0.30 14.20 19.42
C MET A 421 0.07 14.89 18.08
N VAL A 422 -0.30 16.18 18.07
CA VAL A 422 -0.53 16.94 16.83
C VAL A 422 0.75 17.10 16.02
N ALA A 423 1.84 17.57 16.64
CA ALA A 423 3.10 17.80 15.94
C ALA A 423 3.74 16.50 15.42
N PRO A 424 3.84 15.42 16.23
CA PRO A 424 4.34 14.13 15.74
C PRO A 424 3.55 13.61 14.52
N LEU A 425 2.21 13.61 14.57
CA LEU A 425 1.42 13.13 13.43
C LEU A 425 1.52 14.05 12.21
N ARG A 426 1.56 15.37 12.41
CA ARG A 426 1.75 16.33 11.30
C ARG A 426 3.09 16.11 10.60
N ASP A 427 4.15 15.90 11.37
CA ASP A 427 5.49 15.67 10.83
C ASP A 427 5.56 14.30 10.13
N TRP A 428 4.87 13.28 10.66
CA TRP A 428 4.75 11.98 10.00
C TRP A 428 4.08 12.06 8.63
N VAL A 429 2.90 12.67 8.53
CA VAL A 429 2.14 12.74 7.27
C VAL A 429 2.80 13.63 6.23
N ALA A 430 3.70 14.53 6.64
CA ALA A 430 4.55 15.27 5.71
C ALA A 430 5.57 14.37 5.00
N GLY A 431 6.13 13.38 5.70
CA GLY A 431 7.01 12.35 5.13
C GLY A 431 6.27 11.17 4.49
N HIS A 432 5.04 10.91 4.93
CA HIS A 432 4.21 9.78 4.50
C HIS A 432 2.83 10.24 4.02
N PRO A 433 2.75 11.04 2.94
CA PRO A 433 1.49 11.66 2.50
C PRO A 433 0.42 10.66 2.05
N ARG A 434 0.81 9.40 1.79
CA ARG A 434 -0.09 8.29 1.41
C ARG A 434 -0.59 7.47 2.61
N ASP A 435 -0.21 7.81 3.84
CA ASP A 435 -0.71 7.14 5.05
C ASP A 435 -2.10 7.68 5.43
N ALA A 436 -3.14 7.04 4.90
CA ALA A 436 -4.52 7.46 5.08
C ALA A 436 -4.99 7.40 6.55
N THR A 437 -4.54 6.38 7.30
CA THR A 437 -4.90 6.25 8.72
C THR A 437 -4.24 7.33 9.56
N ALA A 438 -2.97 7.66 9.31
CA ALA A 438 -2.32 8.77 10.01
C ALA A 438 -3.03 10.11 9.75
N TRP A 439 -3.43 10.39 8.50
CA TRP A 439 -4.25 11.56 8.18
C TRP A 439 -5.59 11.57 8.92
N ARG A 440 -6.28 10.42 8.98
CA ARG A 440 -7.56 10.29 9.69
C ARG A 440 -7.41 10.54 11.20
N VAL A 441 -6.37 9.97 11.82
CA VAL A 441 -6.09 10.19 13.24
C VAL A 441 -5.71 11.64 13.51
N LEU A 442 -4.95 12.28 12.62
CA LEU A 442 -4.64 13.71 12.70
C LEU A 442 -5.91 14.58 12.58
N ALA A 443 -6.85 14.22 11.69
CA ALA A 443 -8.14 14.88 11.58
C ALA A 443 -8.93 14.80 12.90
N ASN A 444 -8.93 13.64 13.55
CA ASN A 444 -9.57 13.45 14.85
C ASN A 444 -8.91 14.28 15.96
N LEU A 445 -7.58 14.37 15.97
CA LEU A 445 -6.85 15.24 16.92
C LEU A 445 -7.24 16.71 16.75
N TYR A 446 -7.29 17.22 15.52
CA TYR A 446 -7.74 18.60 15.26
C TYR A 446 -9.21 18.80 15.66
N GLY A 447 -10.08 17.85 15.31
CA GLY A 447 -11.49 17.89 15.66
C GLY A 447 -11.72 17.95 17.18
N SER A 448 -10.97 17.18 17.96
CA SER A 448 -11.03 17.19 19.43
C SER A 448 -10.58 18.51 20.07
N GLN A 449 -9.85 19.35 19.32
CA GLN A 449 -9.42 20.69 19.72
C GLN A 449 -10.30 21.80 19.12
N ASN A 450 -11.40 21.44 18.46
CA ASN A 450 -12.26 22.34 17.69
C ASN A 450 -11.55 23.07 16.53
N ASP A 451 -10.39 22.60 16.08
CA ASP A 451 -9.70 23.09 14.88
C ASP A 451 -10.35 22.51 13.62
N THR A 452 -11.56 22.99 13.34
CA THR A 452 -12.45 22.43 12.32
C THR A 452 -11.82 22.50 10.93
N LEU A 453 -11.13 23.59 10.61
CA LEU A 453 -10.58 23.80 9.27
C LEU A 453 -9.45 22.80 8.98
N ARG A 454 -8.51 22.63 9.92
CA ARG A 454 -7.44 21.62 9.78
C ARG A 454 -7.97 20.20 9.84
N ALA A 455 -9.00 19.94 10.65
CA ALA A 455 -9.65 18.63 10.72
C ALA A 455 -10.24 18.23 9.36
N VAL A 456 -11.00 19.13 8.72
CA VAL A 456 -11.61 18.86 7.39
C VAL A 456 -10.54 18.70 6.32
N ARG A 457 -9.46 19.50 6.35
CA ARG A 457 -8.32 19.32 5.44
C ARG A 457 -7.66 17.94 5.62
N ALA A 458 -7.35 17.57 6.85
CA ALA A 458 -6.70 16.28 7.14
C ALA A 458 -7.58 15.09 6.71
N ASP A 459 -8.90 15.17 6.91
CA ASP A 459 -9.83 14.14 6.39
C ASP A 459 -9.87 14.13 4.86
N ALA A 460 -9.77 15.28 4.19
CA ALA A 460 -9.64 15.32 2.73
C ALA A 460 -8.37 14.62 2.23
N GLU A 461 -7.23 14.85 2.88
CA GLU A 461 -5.97 14.17 2.55
C GLU A 461 -6.05 12.66 2.83
N ALA A 462 -6.75 12.23 3.88
CA ALA A 462 -6.99 10.82 4.13
C ALA A 462 -7.75 10.14 2.97
N ASN A 463 -8.75 10.82 2.40
CA ASN A 463 -9.48 10.32 1.23
C ASN A 463 -8.61 10.32 -0.04
N ALA A 464 -7.78 11.35 -0.24
CA ALA A 464 -6.85 11.41 -1.35
C ALA A 464 -5.76 10.32 -1.29
N ALA A 465 -5.32 9.96 -0.08
CA ALA A 465 -4.35 8.89 0.15
C ALA A 465 -4.83 7.52 -0.35
N VAL A 466 -6.14 7.24 -0.24
CA VAL A 466 -6.80 6.02 -0.76
C VAL A 466 -7.41 6.19 -2.15
N LEU A 467 -6.99 7.22 -2.90
CA LEU A 467 -7.43 7.49 -4.27
C LEU A 467 -8.92 7.86 -4.42
N ASP A 468 -9.61 8.19 -3.33
CA ASP A 468 -10.97 8.74 -3.36
C ASP A 468 -10.93 10.28 -3.52
N TYR A 469 -10.49 10.71 -4.70
CA TYR A 469 -10.40 12.13 -5.04
C TYR A 469 -11.75 12.86 -5.05
N PRO A 470 -12.89 12.25 -5.45
CA PRO A 470 -14.20 12.88 -5.29
C PRO A 470 -14.53 13.20 -3.83
N ALA A 471 -14.34 12.25 -2.89
CA ALA A 471 -14.57 12.51 -1.48
C ALA A 471 -13.60 13.58 -0.93
N ALA A 472 -12.33 13.52 -1.31
CA ALA A 472 -11.33 14.53 -0.92
C ALA A 472 -11.73 15.95 -1.39
N ARG A 473 -12.13 16.08 -2.66
CA ARG A 473 -12.61 17.35 -3.25
C ARG A 473 -13.81 17.88 -2.49
N ASP A 474 -14.79 17.04 -2.18
CA ASP A 474 -16.03 17.45 -1.53
C ASP A 474 -15.76 17.94 -0.10
N ARG A 475 -14.83 17.30 0.63
CA ARG A 475 -14.33 17.78 1.93
C ARG A 475 -13.66 19.16 1.82
N LEU A 476 -12.80 19.37 0.81
CA LEU A 476 -12.13 20.66 0.61
C LEU A 476 -13.12 21.76 0.22
N LYS A 477 -14.13 21.46 -0.61
CA LYS A 477 -15.21 22.41 -0.93
C LYS A 477 -16.03 22.77 0.30
N ALA A 478 -16.30 21.81 1.20
CA ALA A 478 -16.93 22.10 2.48
C ALA A 478 -16.07 23.02 3.36
N ALA A 479 -14.75 22.85 3.36
CA ALA A 479 -13.84 23.76 4.06
C ALA A 479 -13.86 25.19 3.48
N GLN A 480 -13.87 25.33 2.15
CA GLN A 480 -14.02 26.62 1.48
C GLN A 480 -15.36 27.31 1.81
N GLU A 481 -16.45 26.53 1.92
CA GLU A 481 -17.75 27.03 2.36
C GLU A 481 -17.70 27.58 3.79
N LEU A 482 -17.07 26.85 4.72
CA LEU A 482 -16.91 27.28 6.11
C LEU A 482 -16.10 28.59 6.21
N MET A 483 -15.03 28.71 5.43
CA MET A 483 -14.23 29.93 5.35
C MET A 483 -15.06 31.11 4.80
N ARG A 484 -15.85 30.89 3.75
CA ARG A 484 -16.70 31.94 3.16
C ARG A 484 -17.78 32.42 4.13
N LYS A 485 -18.44 31.49 4.84
CA LYS A 485 -19.44 31.84 5.86
C LYS A 485 -18.82 32.64 7.00
N SER A 486 -17.64 32.25 7.46
CA SER A 486 -16.92 32.97 8.53
C SER A 486 -16.49 34.36 8.07
N ALA A 487 -16.02 34.50 6.82
CA ALA A 487 -15.69 35.81 6.23
C ALA A 487 -16.92 36.72 6.06
N ALA A 488 -18.11 36.14 5.85
CA ALA A 488 -19.38 36.86 5.77
C ALA A 488 -20.01 37.17 7.15
N GLY A 489 -19.31 36.87 8.25
CA GLY A 489 -19.84 37.06 9.61
C GLY A 489 -20.94 36.06 10.02
N GLN A 490 -21.13 34.99 9.23
CA GLN A 490 -22.16 33.96 9.44
C GLN A 490 -21.59 32.66 10.01
N GLY A 491 -20.33 32.66 10.46
CA GLY A 491 -19.62 31.50 10.99
C GLY A 491 -18.63 31.88 12.08
N SER A 492 -18.27 30.90 12.93
CA SER A 492 -17.39 31.08 14.08
C SER A 492 -16.02 30.40 13.92
N VAL A 493 -15.67 29.96 12.71
CA VAL A 493 -14.38 29.27 12.46
C VAL A 493 -13.29 30.32 12.23
N PRO A 494 -12.20 30.33 13.03
CA PRO A 494 -11.07 31.22 12.80
C PRO A 494 -10.45 30.97 11.42
N ILE A 495 -10.21 32.02 10.65
CA ILE A 495 -9.57 31.91 9.34
C ILE A 495 -8.07 32.14 9.50
N ASP A 496 -7.31 31.04 9.40
CA ASP A 496 -5.85 31.09 9.22
C ASP A 496 -5.55 31.22 7.72
N HIS A 497 -4.90 32.32 7.30
CA HIS A 497 -4.59 32.60 5.90
C HIS A 497 -3.69 31.53 5.25
N TYR A 498 -2.81 30.88 6.03
CA TYR A 498 -1.98 29.81 5.50
C TYR A 498 -2.82 28.56 5.20
N GLU A 499 -3.66 28.14 6.15
CA GLU A 499 -4.56 27.00 5.96
C GLU A 499 -5.56 27.25 4.83
N ALA A 500 -6.11 28.47 4.74
CA ALA A 500 -6.97 28.89 3.64
C ALA A 500 -6.31 28.69 2.26
N SER A 501 -5.06 29.15 2.12
CA SER A 501 -4.29 29.01 0.88
C SER A 501 -4.00 27.54 0.52
N ILE A 502 -3.68 26.72 1.53
CA ILE A 502 -3.48 25.28 1.35
C ILE A 502 -4.77 24.64 0.84
N ILE A 503 -5.91 24.91 1.49
CA ILE A 503 -7.21 24.33 1.12
C ILE A 503 -7.58 24.70 -0.31
N ASP A 504 -7.45 25.97 -0.71
CA ASP A 504 -7.77 26.40 -2.06
C ASP A 504 -6.88 25.72 -3.11
N THR A 505 -5.59 25.57 -2.80
CA THR A 505 -4.63 24.91 -3.71
C THR A 505 -4.91 23.42 -3.83
N ARG A 506 -5.18 22.74 -2.72
CA ARG A 506 -5.53 21.33 -2.71
C ARG A 506 -6.88 21.07 -3.37
N ALA A 507 -7.87 21.94 -3.19
CA ALA A 507 -9.18 21.81 -3.85
C ALA A 507 -9.04 21.85 -5.38
N ARG A 508 -8.23 22.76 -5.91
CA ARG A 508 -7.90 22.82 -7.35
C ARG A 508 -7.16 21.57 -7.82
N ALA A 509 -6.20 21.07 -7.04
CA ALA A 509 -5.48 19.84 -7.38
C ALA A 509 -6.41 18.62 -7.42
N MET A 510 -7.31 18.46 -6.43
CA MET A 510 -8.30 17.38 -6.42
C MET A 510 -9.29 17.49 -7.59
N GLU A 511 -9.70 18.70 -7.96
CA GLU A 511 -10.56 18.92 -9.12
C GLU A 511 -9.92 18.45 -10.44
N VAL A 512 -8.60 18.61 -10.60
CA VAL A 512 -7.86 18.04 -11.76
C VAL A 512 -7.88 16.52 -11.70
N LEU A 513 -7.51 15.92 -10.56
CA LEU A 513 -7.48 14.46 -10.41
C LEU A 513 -8.85 13.81 -10.60
N VAL A 514 -9.94 14.46 -10.14
CA VAL A 514 -11.30 13.96 -10.37
C VAL A 514 -11.66 14.00 -11.86
N ARG A 515 -11.21 15.00 -12.61
CA ARG A 515 -11.44 15.05 -14.07
C ARG A 515 -10.63 13.98 -14.81
N GLU A 516 -9.39 13.74 -14.38
CA GLU A 516 -8.57 12.64 -14.87
C GLU A 516 -9.28 11.31 -14.62
N GLN A 517 -9.75 11.07 -13.38
CA GLN A 517 -10.53 9.88 -13.02
C GLN A 517 -11.82 9.73 -13.84
N ALA A 518 -12.52 10.82 -14.12
CA ALA A 518 -13.74 10.78 -14.92
C ALA A 518 -13.49 10.51 -16.41
N ALA A 519 -12.28 10.81 -16.89
CA ALA A 519 -11.85 10.53 -18.27
C ALA A 519 -11.31 9.09 -18.43
N GLU A 520 -11.13 8.36 -17.34
CA GLU A 520 -10.75 6.95 -17.33
C GLU A 520 -11.79 6.14 -18.11
N GLN A 521 -11.33 5.25 -19.01
CA GLN A 521 -12.22 4.21 -19.48
C GLN A 521 -12.59 3.35 -18.27
N PRO A 522 -13.90 3.13 -18.00
CA PRO A 522 -14.28 2.24 -16.92
C PRO A 522 -13.62 0.89 -17.15
N LEU A 523 -13.21 0.23 -16.07
CA LEU A 523 -12.83 -1.18 -16.07
C LEU A 523 -14.03 -1.93 -16.66
N ARG A 524 -13.97 -2.18 -17.97
CA ARG A 524 -15.01 -2.84 -18.74
C ARG A 524 -14.61 -4.29 -18.85
#